data_AF-A0A539CZ34-F1
#
_entry.id   AF-A0A539CZ34-F1
#
_cell.length_a   1.000
_cell.length_b   1.000
_cell.length_c   1.000
_cell.angle_alpha   90.00
_cell.angle_beta   90.00
_cell.angle_gamma   90.00
#
_symmetry.space_group_name_H-M   'P 1'
#
loop_
_entity.id
_entity.type
_entity.pdbx_description
1 polymer ?
#
loop_
_entity_poly.entity_id
_entity_poly.type
_entity_poly.pdbx_seq_one_letter_code
_entity_poly.pdbx_strand_id
1 'polypeptide(L)'
;VASGPLSEILGFELKGWELVLAGVGAGLRPDLDQVARRVTPLSDGHVMLHLAPDAEPDRLLGELTRRGAHVVSLNPVRETLEDYFVQVVGASASRGPGGL
;
A
#
# COMPACT_ATOMS: atom_id res chain seq x y z
N VAL A 1 26.39 -15.09 -16.48
CA VAL A 1 25.52 -13.90 -16.51
C VAL A 1 24.10 -14.39 -16.74
N ALA A 2 23.21 -14.23 -15.76
CA ALA A 2 21.83 -14.69 -15.88
C ALA A 2 21.07 -13.78 -16.86
N SER A 3 20.48 -14.36 -17.89
CA SER A 3 19.72 -13.66 -18.93
C SER A 3 18.25 -14.07 -18.79
N GLY A 4 17.47 -13.25 -18.08
CA GLY A 4 16.01 -13.29 -18.03
C GLY A 4 15.48 -11.89 -18.35
N PRO A 5 14.24 -11.75 -18.83
CA PRO A 5 13.70 -10.44 -19.20
C PRO A 5 13.69 -9.54 -17.96
N LEU A 6 14.22 -8.33 -18.09
CA LEU A 6 14.37 -7.35 -17.00
C LEU A 6 13.03 -7.05 -16.25
N SER A 7 11.90 -7.39 -16.86
CA SER A 7 10.55 -7.38 -16.31
C SER A 7 10.26 -8.45 -15.24
N GLU A 8 11.01 -9.55 -15.18
CA GLU A 8 11.00 -10.51 -14.04
C GLU A 8 11.87 -10.04 -12.87
N ILE A 9 12.78 -9.09 -13.11
CA ILE A 9 13.76 -8.58 -12.13
C ILE A 9 13.22 -7.36 -11.35
N LEU A 10 12.17 -6.71 -11.86
CA LEU A 10 11.61 -5.47 -11.32
C LEU A 10 10.08 -5.55 -11.18
N GLY A 11 9.58 -6.67 -10.67
CA GLY A 11 8.17 -6.86 -10.33
C GLY A 11 7.75 -5.96 -9.18
N PHE A 12 7.62 -4.65 -9.42
CA PHE A 12 7.08 -3.69 -8.46
C PHE A 12 5.57 -3.91 -8.32
N GLU A 13 5.20 -5.02 -7.69
CA GLU A 13 3.82 -5.30 -7.34
C GLU A 13 3.38 -4.21 -6.36
N LEU A 14 2.34 -3.46 -6.75
CA LEU A 14 1.71 -2.48 -5.90
C LEU A 14 1.09 -3.25 -4.72
N LYS A 15 1.55 -2.98 -3.50
CA LYS A 15 1.02 -3.60 -2.27
C LYS A 15 -0.11 -2.78 -1.67
N GLY A 16 -0.21 -1.50 -2.02
CA GLY A 16 -1.26 -0.62 -1.55
C GLY A 16 -0.96 0.84 -1.83
N TRP A 17 -1.71 1.71 -1.17
CA TRP A 17 -1.51 3.14 -1.22
C TRP A 17 -1.45 3.72 0.19
N GLU A 18 -0.65 4.75 0.36
CA GLU A 18 -0.64 5.60 1.54
C GLU A 18 -1.23 6.95 1.18
N LEU A 19 -2.32 7.29 1.84
CA LEU A 19 -3.04 8.54 1.65
C LEU A 19 -3.02 9.34 2.95
N VAL A 20 -2.46 10.55 2.92
CA VAL A 20 -2.50 11.47 4.05
C VAL A 20 -3.56 12.54 3.81
N LEU A 21 -4.47 12.68 4.77
CA LEU A 21 -5.56 13.63 4.76
C LEU A 21 -5.40 14.62 5.92
N ALA A 22 -5.82 15.86 5.69
CA ALA A 22 -5.97 16.91 6.67
C ALA A 22 -7.42 17.35 6.80
N GLY A 23 -7.78 17.89 7.97
CA GLY A 23 -9.13 18.40 8.20
C GLY A 23 -10.21 17.32 8.22
N VAL A 24 -9.87 16.07 8.56
CA VAL A 24 -10.83 14.97 8.67
C VAL A 24 -11.76 15.24 9.85
N GLY A 25 -12.99 15.66 9.54
CA GLY A 25 -14.04 15.87 10.55
C GLY A 25 -14.43 14.57 11.25
N ALA A 26 -14.94 14.68 12.49
CA ALA A 26 -15.31 13.53 13.32
C ALA A 26 -16.33 12.58 12.66
N GLY A 27 -17.19 13.11 11.78
CA GLY A 27 -18.18 12.32 11.04
C GLY A 27 -17.62 11.54 9.84
N LEU A 28 -16.41 11.87 9.36
CA LEU A 28 -15.78 11.19 8.23
C LEU A 28 -14.97 9.97 8.68
N ARG A 29 -14.55 9.94 9.95
CA ARG A 29 -13.70 8.89 10.53
C ARG A 29 -14.28 7.47 10.38
N PRO A 30 -15.57 7.22 10.67
CA PRO A 30 -16.14 5.87 10.54
C PRO A 30 -16.14 5.35 9.11
N ASP A 31 -16.34 6.25 8.13
CA ASP A 31 -16.31 5.90 6.71
C ASP A 31 -14.88 5.54 6.29
N LEU A 32 -13.87 6.26 6.78
CA LEU A 32 -12.46 5.95 6.51
C LEU A 32 -12.06 4.55 7.01
N ASP A 33 -12.58 4.13 8.16
CA ASP A 33 -12.31 2.80 8.72
C ASP A 33 -12.93 1.67 7.88
N GLN A 34 -13.93 1.95 7.04
CA GLN A 34 -14.50 0.95 6.12
C GLN A 34 -13.69 0.77 4.84
N VAL A 35 -13.03 1.83 4.36
CA VAL A 35 -12.31 1.80 3.07
C VAL A 35 -10.81 1.56 3.24
N ALA A 36 -10.23 1.99 4.36
CA ALA A 36 -8.83 1.79 4.66
C ALA A 36 -8.60 0.47 5.38
N ARG A 37 -7.52 -0.24 5.00
CA ARG A 37 -7.04 -1.41 5.75
C ARG A 37 -6.48 -1.00 7.12
N ARG A 38 -5.97 0.23 7.21
CA ARG A 38 -5.43 0.79 8.44
C ARG A 38 -5.56 2.29 8.43
N VAL A 39 -6.04 2.85 9.54
CA VAL A 39 -6.14 4.29 9.77
C VAL A 39 -5.21 4.66 10.92
N THR A 40 -4.23 5.52 10.65
CA THR A 40 -3.25 6.00 11.63
C THR A 40 -3.44 7.49 11.86
N PRO A 41 -3.82 7.95 13.06
CA PRO A 41 -3.81 9.37 13.36
C PRO A 41 -2.37 9.90 13.32
N LEU A 42 -2.18 11.06 12.70
CA LEU A 42 -0.93 11.80 12.67
C LEU A 42 -1.09 13.09 13.51
N SER A 43 0.02 13.80 13.70
CA SER A 43 0.05 15.12 14.32
C SER A 43 -0.86 16.12 13.59
N ASP A 44 -1.25 17.20 14.28
CA ASP A 44 -1.96 18.33 13.69
C ASP A 44 -3.32 18.00 13.05
N GLY A 45 -3.96 16.91 13.50
CA GLY A 45 -5.26 16.48 12.99
C GLY A 45 -5.19 15.83 11.60
N HIS A 46 -3.98 15.47 11.15
CA HIS A 46 -3.80 14.66 9.97
C HIS A 46 -4.13 13.18 10.24
N VAL A 47 -4.48 12.47 9.18
CA VAL A 47 -4.76 11.03 9.24
C VAL A 47 -4.11 10.37 8.04
N MET A 48 -3.38 9.29 8.28
CA MET A 48 -2.82 8.43 7.25
C MET A 48 -3.70 7.18 7.07
N LEU A 49 -4.02 6.88 5.82
CA LEU A 49 -4.81 5.74 5.41
C LEU A 49 -3.93 4.81 4.59
N HIS A 50 -3.92 3.52 4.95
CA HIS A 50 -3.38 2.47 4.10
C HIS A 50 -4.52 1.84 3.33
N LEU A 51 -4.49 2.00 2.01
CA LEU A 51 -5.48 1.46 1.10
C LEU A 51 -4.96 0.17 0.47
N ALA A 52 -5.91 -0.67 0.07
CA ALA A 52 -5.63 -1.88 -0.70
C ALA A 52 -5.04 -1.54 -2.08
N PRO A 53 -4.27 -2.43 -2.71
CA PRO A 53 -3.67 -2.17 -4.02
C PRO A 53 -4.71 -2.07 -5.14
N ASP A 54 -5.84 -2.74 -4.98
CA ASP A 54 -7.03 -2.69 -5.83
C ASP A 54 -7.98 -1.52 -5.51
N ALA A 55 -7.64 -0.67 -4.52
CA ALA A 55 -8.41 0.53 -4.25
C ALA A 55 -8.37 1.49 -5.45
N GLU A 56 -9.47 2.22 -5.68
CA GLU A 56 -9.56 3.30 -6.67
C GLU A 56 -9.25 4.66 -5.99
N PRO A 57 -7.97 5.04 -5.81
CA PRO A 57 -7.62 6.24 -5.05
C PRO A 57 -8.23 7.50 -5.65
N ASP A 58 -8.26 7.66 -6.98
CA ASP A 58 -8.82 8.86 -7.62
C ASP A 58 -10.30 9.10 -7.27
N ARG A 59 -11.08 8.02 -7.24
CA ARG A 59 -12.49 8.06 -6.84
C ARG A 59 -12.62 8.43 -5.36
N LEU A 60 -11.81 7.81 -4.51
CA LEU A 60 -11.78 8.07 -3.08
C LEU A 60 -11.40 9.53 -2.79
N LEU A 61 -10.36 10.04 -3.44
CA LEU A 61 -9.93 11.44 -3.34
C LEU A 61 -11.07 12.40 -3.71
N GLY A 62 -11.78 12.12 -4.80
CA GLY A 62 -12.94 12.92 -5.21
C GLY A 62 -14.05 12.93 -4.17
N GLU A 63 -14.37 11.79 -3.57
CA GLU A 63 -15.37 11.70 -2.51
C GLU A 63 -14.95 12.43 -1.23
N LEU A 64 -13.70 12.25 -0.82
CA LEU A 64 -13.15 12.86 0.39
C LEU A 64 -13.05 14.38 0.26
N THR A 65 -12.60 14.88 -0.89
CA THR A 65 -12.50 16.32 -1.17
C THR A 65 -13.88 16.97 -1.18
N ARG A 66 -14.91 16.33 -1.76
CA ARG A 66 -16.29 16.82 -1.73
C ARG A 66 -16.87 16.91 -0.31
N ARG A 67 -16.38 16.08 0.60
CA ARG A 67 -16.79 16.04 2.01
C ARG A 67 -15.93 16.95 2.91
N GLY A 68 -15.02 17.73 2.31
CA GLY A 68 -14.22 18.74 3.02
C GLY A 68 -12.88 18.24 3.57
N ALA A 69 -12.46 17.01 3.24
CA ALA A 69 -11.11 16.56 3.56
C ALA A 69 -10.11 17.16 2.57
N HIS A 70 -8.91 17.50 3.05
CA HIS A 70 -7.82 18.00 2.21
C HIS A 70 -6.79 16.90 2.01
N VAL A 71 -6.45 16.63 0.75
CA VAL A 71 -5.43 15.64 0.40
C VAL A 71 -4.07 16.28 0.55
N VAL A 72 -3.24 15.73 1.43
CA VAL A 72 -1.87 16.20 1.65
C VAL A 72 -0.90 15.43 0.75
N SER A 73 -1.04 14.10 0.69
CA SER A 73 -0.21 13.25 -0.15
C SER A 73 -0.90 11.94 -0.49
N LEU A 74 -0.56 11.38 -1.65
CA LEU A 74 -0.92 10.03 -2.07
C LEU A 74 0.33 9.35 -2.62
N ASN A 75 0.74 8.24 -2.02
CA ASN A 75 1.93 7.50 -2.40
C ASN A 75 1.61 6.02 -2.66
N PRO A 76 2.07 5.44 -3.78
CA PRO A 76 1.98 4.00 -3.98
C PRO A 76 3.00 3.27 -3.08
N VAL A 77 2.53 2.26 -2.36
CA VAL A 77 3.40 1.33 -1.61
C VAL A 77 3.77 0.19 -2.53
N ARG A 78 5.06 0.05 -2.81
CA ARG A 78 5.61 -0.99 -3.70
C ARG A 78 6.42 -1.96 -2.87
N GLU A 79 6.39 -3.23 -3.26
CA GLU A 79 7.35 -4.20 -2.74
C GLU A 79 8.77 -3.75 -3.07
N THR A 80 9.66 -3.84 -2.08
CA THR A 80 11.08 -3.54 -2.30
C THR A 80 11.78 -4.76 -2.90
N LEU A 81 12.92 -4.53 -3.56
CA LEU A 81 13.75 -5.63 -4.06
C LEU A 81 14.24 -6.55 -2.95
N GLU A 82 14.39 -6.02 -1.73
CA GLU A 82 14.82 -6.77 -0.55
C GLU A 82 13.71 -7.72 -0.06
N ASP A 83 12.46 -7.24 0.00
CA ASP A 83 11.30 -8.07 0.35
C ASP A 83 11.11 -9.22 -0.64
N TYR A 84 11.20 -8.91 -1.94
CA TYR A 84 11.11 -9.91 -3.01
C TYR A 84 12.24 -10.94 -2.90
N PHE A 85 13.48 -10.49 -2.65
CA PHE A 85 14.63 -11.38 -2.50
C PHE A 85 14.47 -12.36 -1.34
N VAL A 86 14.01 -11.90 -0.18
CA VAL A 86 13.74 -12.75 0.99
C VAL A 86 12.67 -13.80 0.68
N GLN A 87 11.61 -13.42 -0.04
CA GLN A 87 10.55 -14.35 -0.43
C GLN A 87 11.07 -15.44 -1.39
N VAL A 88 11.84 -15.07 -2.41
CA VAL A 88 12.39 -16.02 -3.40
C VAL A 88 13.40 -16.99 -2.77
N VAL A 89 14.27 -16.48 -1.89
CA VAL A 89 15.27 -17.32 -1.19
C VAL A 89 14.60 -18.23 -0.17
N GLY A 90 13.61 -17.74 0.58
CA GLY A 90 12.84 -18.55 1.54
C GLY A 90 12.02 -19.68 0.87
N ALA A 91 11.43 -19.41 -0.29
CA ALA A 91 10.71 -20.41 -1.09
C ALA A 91 11.64 -21.46 -1.72
N SER A 92 12.89 -21.10 -2.03
CA SER A 92 13.89 -22.02 -2.56
C SER A 92 14.51 -22.90 -1.47
N ALA A 93 14.70 -22.37 -0.25
CA ALA A 93 15.25 -23.10 0.89
C ALA A 93 14.30 -24.19 1.43
N SER A 94 13.00 -24.06 1.21
CA SER A 94 12.01 -25.10 1.55
C SER A 94 11.97 -26.25 0.54
N ARG A 95 12.77 -26.18 -0.53
CA ARG A 95 12.90 -27.20 -1.58
C ARG A 95 14.30 -27.83 -1.60
N GLY A 96 14.69 -28.54 -0.52
CA GLY A 96 15.66 -29.64 -0.60
C GLY A 96 16.41 -30.00 0.70
N PRO A 97 16.90 -31.25 0.89
CA PRO A 97 16.57 -32.52 0.23
C PRO A 97 16.04 -33.57 1.25
N GLY A 98 14.81 -34.05 1.06
CA GLY A 98 14.25 -35.15 1.85
C GLY A 98 13.61 -36.17 0.92
N GLY A 99 14.44 -36.98 0.26
CA GLY A 99 13.97 -37.98 -0.68
C GLY A 99 15.09 -38.89 -1.15
N LEU A 100 15.05 -40.12 -0.63
CA LEU A 100 15.86 -41.32 -0.88
C LEU A 100 17.16 -41.41 -0.07
#